data_AF-A0A1I7ZBL3-F1
#
_entry.id   AF-A0A1I7ZBL3-F1
#
_cell.length_a   1.000
_cell.length_b   1.000
_cell.length_c   1.000
_cell.angle_alpha   90.00
_cell.angle_beta   90.00
_cell.angle_gamma   90.00
#
_symmetry.space_group_name_H-M   'P 1'
#
loop_
_entity.id
_entity.type
_entity.pdbx_description
1 polymer ?
#
loop_
_entity_poly.entity_id
_entity_poly.type
_entity_poly.pdbx_seq_one_letter_code
_entity_poly.pdbx_strand_id
1 'polypeptide(L)'
;MSTVTGFSIASSKSLCTSHIISQQTENRSSNNLLKMEKCLDAQQLSESMAMKVVISIKIAINLVSSTAIIFTFLCMQQSRSYRIVHKNVRITLNFHIFYILLANASMVVSNSIDLNRLSSKHSDPCGYLLPLWVTFTVRETYMFGVLGQTFTFVILSIERIMATFMRTYEHLQSKNLIVSLISIKTALCIFFVYVYIGYDADWSIKTVQFFPQTEQNKSRIR
;
A
#
# COMPACT_ATOMS: atom_id res chain seq x y z
N MET A 1 -42.68 46.29 52.34
CA MET A 1 -41.31 46.78 52.62
C MET A 1 -40.38 45.65 52.25
N SER A 2 -39.58 45.86 51.20
CA SER A 2 -38.87 44.83 50.45
C SER A 2 -37.48 44.57 51.04
N THR A 3 -37.01 43.32 50.99
CA THR A 3 -35.57 43.01 51.03
C THR A 3 -35.25 41.80 50.17
N VAL A 4 -34.18 41.98 49.39
CA VAL A 4 -33.61 41.15 48.33
C VAL A 4 -32.61 40.16 48.93
N THR A 5 -32.49 38.96 48.35
CA THR A 5 -31.17 38.35 48.08
C THR A 5 -31.27 37.37 46.89
N GLY A 6 -30.63 37.77 45.79
CA GLY A 6 -30.40 36.92 44.61
C GLY A 6 -29.21 35.99 44.84
N PHE A 7 -29.34 34.74 44.43
CA PHE A 7 -28.30 33.72 44.52
C PHE A 7 -27.70 33.42 43.14
N SER A 8 -26.36 33.38 43.12
CA SER A 8 -25.44 33.22 41.99
C SER A 8 -25.73 32.05 41.04
N ILE A 9 -25.84 32.33 39.74
CA ILE A 9 -25.81 31.34 38.65
C ILE A 9 -24.51 31.45 37.80
N ALA A 10 -23.61 32.39 38.11
CA ALA A 10 -22.41 32.66 37.30
C ALA A 10 -21.24 31.66 37.49
N SER A 11 -21.23 30.83 38.54
CA SER A 11 -20.03 30.04 38.91
C SER A 11 -19.89 28.68 38.23
N SER A 12 -20.94 28.13 37.61
CA SER A 12 -20.88 26.76 37.06
C SER A 12 -20.46 26.68 35.58
N LYS A 13 -20.57 27.78 34.82
CA LYS A 13 -20.15 27.81 33.41
C LYS A 13 -18.64 28.05 33.23
N SER A 14 -17.99 28.76 34.15
CA SER A 14 -16.53 28.97 34.07
C SER A 14 -15.73 27.70 34.36
N LEU A 15 -16.19 26.87 35.31
CA LEU A 15 -15.50 25.64 35.71
C LEU A 15 -15.52 24.53 34.64
N CYS A 16 -16.63 24.38 33.91
CA CYS A 16 -16.72 23.45 32.78
C CYS A 16 -15.85 23.90 31.61
N THR A 17 -15.78 25.21 31.36
CA THR A 17 -14.97 25.78 30.28
C THR A 17 -13.48 25.63 30.58
N SER A 18 -13.04 25.81 31.83
CA SER A 18 -11.65 25.59 32.24
C SER A 18 -11.22 24.12 32.16
N HIS A 19 -12.13 23.18 32.43
CA HIS A 19 -11.84 21.74 32.35
C HIS A 19 -11.76 21.23 30.89
N ILE A 20 -12.56 21.81 29.99
CA ILE A 20 -12.49 21.55 28.54
C ILE A 20 -11.20 22.15 27.98
N ILE A 21 -10.84 23.37 28.37
CA ILE A 21 -9.60 24.02 27.93
C ILE A 21 -8.38 23.23 28.45
N SER A 22 -8.35 22.80 29.71
CA SER A 22 -7.22 22.01 30.24
C SER A 22 -7.05 20.67 29.53
N GLN A 23 -8.13 19.92 29.30
CA GLN A 23 -8.10 18.67 28.52
C GLN A 23 -7.70 18.90 27.06
N GLN A 24 -8.17 19.99 26.44
CA GLN A 24 -7.82 20.32 25.06
C GLN A 24 -6.35 20.77 24.94
N THR A 25 -5.79 21.39 25.98
CA THR A 25 -4.37 21.79 26.02
C THR A 25 -3.47 20.59 26.27
N GLU A 26 -3.90 19.66 27.13
CA GLU A 26 -3.19 18.40 27.42
C GLU A 26 -3.19 17.46 26.20
N ASN A 27 -4.34 17.28 25.53
CA ASN A 27 -4.42 16.53 24.28
C ASN A 27 -3.60 17.18 23.16
N ARG A 28 -3.55 18.51 23.09
CA ARG A 28 -2.72 19.22 22.10
C ARG A 28 -1.23 19.08 22.39
N SER A 29 -0.83 19.11 23.67
CA SER A 29 0.54 18.87 24.10
C SER A 29 0.98 17.44 23.78
N SER A 30 0.16 16.44 24.12
CA SER A 30 0.42 15.02 23.84
C SER A 30 0.53 14.74 22.33
N ASN A 31 -0.36 15.31 21.51
CA ASN A 31 -0.31 15.16 20.05
C ASN A 31 0.92 15.83 19.42
N ASN A 32 1.36 16.98 19.96
CA ASN A 32 2.57 17.65 19.50
C ASN A 32 3.84 16.87 19.88
N LEU A 33 3.85 16.27 21.07
CA LEU A 33 4.95 15.44 21.53
C LEU A 33 5.10 14.18 20.65
N LEU A 34 4.00 13.48 20.39
CA LEU A 34 3.96 12.30 19.51
C LEU A 34 4.37 12.64 18.08
N LYS A 35 3.98 13.82 17.57
CA LYS A 35 4.36 14.28 16.24
C LYS A 35 5.87 14.56 16.17
N MET A 36 6.44 15.17 17.20
CA MET A 36 7.87 15.44 17.29
C MET A 36 8.68 14.14 17.35
N GLU A 37 8.24 13.17 18.16
CA GLU A 37 8.86 11.83 18.28
C GLU A 37 8.95 11.13 16.91
N LYS A 38 7.84 11.08 16.16
CA LYS A 38 7.83 10.52 14.79
C LYS A 38 8.81 11.23 13.85
N CYS A 39 8.95 12.54 13.96
CA CYS A 39 9.90 13.29 13.13
C CYS A 39 11.37 12.97 13.49
N LEU A 40 11.67 12.81 14.78
CA LEU A 40 13.00 12.45 15.26
C LEU A 40 13.39 11.04 14.84
N ASP A 41 12.47 10.07 14.95
CA ASP A 41 12.68 8.70 14.46
C ASP A 41 13.03 8.70 12.97
N ALA A 42 12.27 9.44 12.16
CA ALA A 42 12.50 9.53 10.72
C ALA A 42 13.87 10.13 10.39
N GLN A 43 14.32 11.13 11.15
CA GLN A 43 15.66 11.69 11.03
C GLN A 43 16.73 10.66 11.40
N GLN A 44 16.60 9.97 12.53
CA GLN A 44 17.56 8.94 12.96
C GLN A 44 17.68 7.82 11.93
N LEU A 45 16.55 7.38 11.35
CA LEU A 45 16.52 6.41 10.25
C LEU A 45 17.23 6.93 8.99
N SER A 46 17.16 8.23 8.70
CA SER A 46 17.86 8.86 7.58
C SER A 46 19.38 8.94 7.76
N GLU A 47 19.85 8.94 9.00
CA GLU A 47 21.29 8.93 9.31
C GLU A 47 21.87 7.51 9.24
N SER A 48 21.01 6.48 9.32
CA SER A 48 21.42 5.08 9.21
C SER A 48 21.89 4.72 7.80
N MET A 49 23.20 4.53 7.65
CA MET A 49 23.81 4.00 6.42
C MET A 49 23.29 2.59 6.08
N ALA A 50 23.00 1.77 7.09
CA ALA A 50 22.49 0.42 6.90
C ALA A 50 21.15 0.41 6.15
N MET A 51 20.22 1.30 6.50
CA MET A 51 18.93 1.38 5.81
C MET A 51 19.07 1.82 4.36
N LYS A 52 19.95 2.79 4.07
CA LYS A 52 20.23 3.23 2.68
C LYS A 52 20.79 2.09 1.84
N VAL A 53 21.73 1.31 2.38
CA VAL A 53 22.31 0.14 1.71
C VAL A 53 21.24 -0.92 1.43
N VAL A 54 20.41 -1.26 2.43
CA VAL A 54 19.33 -2.25 2.27
C VAL A 54 18.34 -1.83 1.18
N ILE A 55 17.91 -0.57 1.17
CA ILE A 55 16.98 -0.06 0.16
C ILE A 55 17.63 -0.08 -1.22
N SER A 56 18.90 0.29 -1.32
CA SER A 56 19.65 0.27 -2.60
C SER A 56 19.76 -1.15 -3.16
N ILE A 57 20.06 -2.14 -2.30
CA ILE A 57 20.09 -3.56 -2.68
C ILE A 57 18.71 -4.02 -3.14
N LYS A 58 17.63 -3.63 -2.45
CA LYS A 58 16.25 -3.95 -2.86
C LYS A 58 15.92 -3.40 -4.25
N ILE A 59 16.34 -2.18 -4.57
CA ILE A 59 16.16 -1.60 -5.91
C ILE A 59 16.90 -2.44 -6.95
N ALA A 60 18.18 -2.75 -6.70
CA ALA A 60 19.00 -3.54 -7.63
C ALA A 60 18.39 -4.92 -7.89
N ILE A 61 17.97 -5.64 -6.85
CA ILE A 61 17.32 -6.96 -6.97
C ILE A 61 16.04 -6.87 -7.81
N ASN A 62 15.20 -5.85 -7.58
CA ASN A 62 13.96 -5.68 -8.35
C ASN A 62 14.22 -5.36 -9.83
N LEU A 63 15.28 -4.61 -10.15
CA LEU A 63 15.67 -4.34 -11.54
C LEU A 63 16.17 -5.61 -12.25
N VAL A 64 17.03 -6.39 -11.59
CA VAL A 64 17.52 -7.67 -12.10
C VAL A 64 16.35 -8.65 -12.30
N SER A 65 15.46 -8.75 -11.32
CA SER A 65 14.25 -9.58 -11.39
C SER A 65 13.36 -9.19 -12.57
N SER A 66 13.08 -7.89 -12.73
CA SER A 66 12.25 -7.39 -13.84
C SER A 66 12.86 -7.70 -15.19
N THR A 67 14.18 -7.56 -15.32
CA THR A 67 14.91 -7.89 -16.56
C THR A 67 14.82 -9.38 -16.87
N ALA A 68 15.03 -10.24 -15.86
CA ALA A 68 14.90 -11.68 -16.00
C ALA A 68 13.48 -12.10 -16.42
N ILE A 69 12.44 -11.51 -15.82
CA ILE A 69 11.04 -11.79 -16.15
C ILE A 69 10.73 -11.40 -17.59
N ILE A 70 11.14 -10.21 -18.04
CA ILE A 70 10.95 -9.76 -19.42
C ILE A 70 11.66 -10.70 -20.39
N PHE A 71 12.92 -11.04 -20.10
CA PHE A 71 13.69 -11.96 -20.93
C PHE A 71 13.02 -13.34 -21.03
N THR A 72 12.65 -13.94 -19.90
CA THR A 72 11.93 -15.22 -19.86
C THR A 72 10.62 -15.16 -20.64
N PHE A 73 9.87 -14.05 -20.52
CA PHE A 73 8.63 -13.86 -21.25
C PHE A 73 8.85 -13.80 -22.77
N LEU A 74 9.87 -13.07 -23.23
CA LEU A 74 10.23 -13.01 -24.66
C LEU A 74 10.64 -14.38 -25.21
N CYS A 75 11.49 -15.12 -24.47
CA CYS A 75 11.86 -16.49 -24.84
C CYS A 75 10.65 -17.41 -24.89
N MET A 76 9.73 -17.28 -23.93
CA MET A 76 8.50 -18.07 -23.89
C MET A 76 7.61 -17.76 -25.10
N GLN A 77 7.47 -16.50 -25.50
CA GLN A 77 6.67 -16.12 -26.68
C GLN A 77 7.20 -16.74 -27.99
N GLN A 78 8.53 -16.88 -28.10
CA GLN A 78 9.17 -17.51 -29.26
C GLN A 78 9.02 -19.04 -29.26
N SER A 79 8.83 -19.66 -28.10
CA SER A 79 8.68 -21.10 -27.97
C SER A 79 7.46 -21.66 -28.71
N ARG A 80 7.62 -22.84 -29.31
CA ARG A 80 6.52 -23.60 -29.93
C ARG A 80 5.46 -23.98 -28.89
N SER A 81 5.87 -24.26 -27.65
CA SER A 81 4.96 -24.62 -26.56
C SER A 81 3.94 -23.52 -26.29
N TYR A 82 4.37 -22.25 -26.26
CA TYR A 82 3.46 -21.13 -26.04
C TYR A 82 2.44 -20.97 -27.17
N ARG A 83 2.83 -21.24 -28.42
CA ARG A 83 1.93 -21.15 -29.59
C ARG A 83 0.84 -22.22 -29.60
N ILE A 84 1.11 -23.39 -29.03
CA ILE A 84 0.16 -24.51 -28.93
C ILE A 84 -0.88 -24.27 -27.81
N VAL A 85 -0.56 -23.44 -26.81
CA VAL A 85 -1.46 -23.16 -25.70
C VAL A 85 -2.74 -22.43 -26.14
N HIS A 86 -3.86 -22.82 -25.53
CA HIS A 86 -5.18 -22.23 -25.74
C HIS A 86 -5.14 -20.70 -25.60
N LYS A 87 -5.89 -20.00 -26.45
CA LYS A 87 -5.84 -18.52 -26.53
C LYS A 87 -6.20 -17.85 -25.20
N ASN A 88 -7.16 -18.41 -24.46
CA ASN A 88 -7.57 -17.87 -23.16
C ASN A 88 -6.43 -17.93 -22.14
N VAL A 89 -5.71 -19.06 -22.07
CA VAL A 89 -4.55 -19.21 -21.20
C VAL A 89 -3.43 -18.22 -21.57
N ARG A 90 -3.20 -17.99 -22.87
CA ARG A 90 -2.22 -16.98 -23.32
C ARG A 90 -2.59 -15.57 -22.87
N ILE A 91 -3.85 -15.18 -23.00
CA ILE A 91 -4.33 -13.88 -22.53
C ILE A 91 -4.14 -13.77 -21.01
N THR A 92 -4.56 -14.79 -20.26
CA THR A 92 -4.39 -14.85 -18.79
C THR A 92 -2.93 -14.73 -18.40
N LEU A 93 -2.01 -15.40 -19.10
CA LEU A 93 -0.58 -15.36 -18.83
C LEU A 93 0.02 -13.98 -19.14
N ASN A 94 -0.41 -13.32 -20.22
CA ASN A 94 0.01 -11.94 -20.52
C ASN A 94 -0.42 -10.99 -19.40
N PHE A 95 -1.66 -11.11 -18.89
CA PHE A 95 -2.10 -10.34 -17.73
C PHE A 95 -1.30 -10.67 -16.48
N HIS A 96 -0.96 -11.95 -16.25
CA HIS A 96 -0.11 -12.36 -15.12
C HIS A 96 1.22 -11.62 -15.13
N ILE A 97 1.91 -11.65 -16.26
CA ILE A 97 3.20 -10.96 -16.44
C ILE A 97 3.05 -9.46 -16.29
N PHE A 98 1.97 -8.86 -16.81
CA PHE A 98 1.66 -7.44 -16.58
C PHE A 98 1.56 -7.11 -15.09
N TYR A 99 0.86 -7.92 -14.29
CA TYR A 99 0.76 -7.68 -12.83
C TYR A 99 2.10 -7.86 -12.10
N ILE A 100 2.95 -8.79 -12.54
CA ILE A 100 4.30 -8.95 -11.98
C ILE A 100 5.12 -7.69 -12.27
N LEU A 101 5.12 -7.21 -13.51
CA LEU A 101 5.85 -6.00 -13.89
C LEU A 101 5.33 -4.77 -13.16
N LEU A 102 4.01 -4.65 -12.99
CA LEU A 102 3.39 -3.57 -12.23
C LEU A 102 3.79 -3.59 -10.75
N ALA A 103 3.80 -4.77 -10.11
CA ALA A 103 4.24 -4.93 -8.73
C ALA A 103 5.72 -4.54 -8.57
N ASN A 104 6.59 -5.05 -9.45
CA ASN A 104 8.01 -4.73 -9.42
C ASN A 104 8.28 -3.24 -9.67
N ALA A 105 7.60 -2.62 -10.65
CA ALA A 105 7.71 -1.19 -10.92
C ALA A 105 7.29 -0.36 -9.71
N SER A 106 6.17 -0.72 -9.07
CA SER A 106 5.70 -0.05 -7.85
C SER A 106 6.71 -0.18 -6.71
N MET A 107 7.33 -1.35 -6.56
CA MET A 107 8.35 -1.58 -5.55
C MET A 107 9.64 -0.79 -5.82
N VAL A 108 10.07 -0.67 -7.08
CA VAL A 108 11.19 0.20 -7.46
C VAL A 108 10.86 1.66 -7.13
N VAL A 109 9.70 2.16 -7.56
CA VAL A 109 9.27 3.53 -7.28
C VAL A 109 9.21 3.81 -5.78
N SER A 110 8.62 2.89 -4.99
CA SER A 110 8.56 3.02 -3.52
C SER A 110 9.94 3.14 -2.90
N ASN A 111 10.83 2.21 -3.24
CA ASN A 111 12.18 2.19 -2.67
C ASN A 111 13.01 3.39 -3.14
N SER A 112 12.80 3.87 -4.38
CA SER A 112 13.45 5.09 -4.88
C SER A 112 12.97 6.33 -4.15
N ILE A 113 11.67 6.47 -3.87
CA ILE A 113 11.12 7.56 -3.06
C ILE A 113 11.74 7.51 -1.65
N ASP A 114 11.78 6.32 -1.04
CA ASP A 114 12.38 6.15 0.29
C ASP A 114 13.88 6.47 0.30
N LEU A 115 14.63 6.02 -0.69
CA LEU A 115 16.06 6.30 -0.80
C LEU A 115 16.32 7.80 -1.02
N ASN A 116 15.57 8.45 -1.91
CA ASN A 116 15.72 9.87 -2.19
C ASN A 116 15.44 10.71 -0.94
N ARG A 117 14.38 10.35 -0.21
CA ARG A 117 14.01 10.97 1.05
C ARG A 117 15.09 10.81 2.12
N LEU A 118 15.63 9.61 2.29
CA LEU A 118 16.68 9.33 3.29
C LEU A 118 18.04 9.93 2.90
N SER A 119 18.31 10.12 1.61
CA SER A 119 19.57 10.67 1.11
C SER A 119 19.60 12.19 1.09
N SER A 120 18.43 12.83 1.00
CA SER A 120 18.28 14.28 1.02
C SER A 120 18.50 14.82 2.43
N LYS A 121 19.34 15.86 2.57
CA LYS A 121 19.50 16.57 3.84
C LYS A 121 18.36 17.56 4.02
N HIS A 122 17.55 17.37 5.07
CA HIS A 122 16.49 18.30 5.44
C HIS A 122 16.94 19.07 6.69
N SER A 123 16.69 20.37 6.72
CA SER A 123 16.94 21.21 7.91
C SER A 123 15.93 20.92 9.03
N ASP A 124 14.71 20.50 8.65
CA ASP A 124 13.65 20.12 9.58
C ASP A 124 13.53 18.58 9.68
N PRO A 125 13.45 18.01 10.90
CA PRO A 125 13.26 16.56 11.10
C PRO A 125 11.95 16.06 10.48
N CYS A 126 10.91 16.90 10.45
CA CYS A 126 9.65 16.55 9.84
C CYS A 126 9.67 16.56 8.29
N GLY A 127 10.76 17.01 7.67
CA GLY A 127 10.98 16.95 6.22
C GLY A 127 11.09 15.52 5.70
N TYR A 128 11.44 14.56 6.57
CA TYR A 128 11.50 13.14 6.25
C TYR A 128 10.14 12.43 6.24
N LEU A 129 9.02 13.11 6.48
CA LEU A 129 7.68 12.50 6.38
C LEU A 129 7.11 12.63 4.97
N LEU A 130 6.50 11.55 4.48
CA LEU A 130 5.79 11.55 3.20
C LEU A 130 4.30 11.82 3.43
N PRO A 131 3.64 12.55 2.50
CA PRO A 131 2.19 12.67 2.54
C PRO A 131 1.52 11.31 2.29
N LEU A 132 0.44 11.02 3.02
CA LEU A 132 -0.22 9.71 2.99
C LEU A 132 -0.62 9.30 1.57
N TRP A 133 -1.08 10.23 0.72
CA TRP A 133 -1.51 9.92 -0.63
C TRP A 133 -0.40 9.33 -1.52
N VAL A 134 0.84 9.82 -1.43
CA VAL A 134 1.99 9.29 -2.21
C VAL A 134 2.23 7.85 -1.79
N THR A 135 2.29 7.69 -0.47
CA THR A 135 2.63 6.46 0.18
C THR A 135 1.58 5.39 -0.02
N PHE A 136 0.30 5.75 0.12
CA PHE A 136 -0.85 4.92 -0.18
C PHE A 136 -0.83 4.50 -1.64
N THR A 137 -0.74 5.45 -2.57
CA THR A 137 -0.78 5.15 -4.02
C THR A 137 0.29 4.13 -4.42
N VAL A 138 1.53 4.32 -3.98
CA VAL A 138 2.64 3.44 -4.36
C VAL A 138 2.50 2.05 -3.73
N ARG A 139 2.12 1.96 -2.44
CA ARG A 139 1.95 0.66 -1.76
C ARG A 139 0.72 -0.10 -2.23
N GLU A 140 -0.38 0.60 -2.43
CA GLU A 140 -1.61 0.00 -2.92
C GLU A 140 -1.47 -0.44 -4.38
N THR A 141 -0.67 0.25 -5.20
CA THR A 141 -0.34 -0.24 -6.54
C THR A 141 0.46 -1.55 -6.48
N TYR A 142 1.39 -1.70 -5.52
CA TYR A 142 2.07 -2.97 -5.29
C TYR A 142 1.09 -4.08 -4.87
N MET A 143 0.20 -3.81 -3.90
CA MET A 143 -0.82 -4.77 -3.46
C MET A 143 -1.78 -5.16 -4.58
N PHE A 144 -2.17 -4.21 -5.43
CA PHE A 144 -2.96 -4.46 -6.64
C PHE A 144 -2.24 -5.42 -7.60
N GLY A 145 -0.94 -5.25 -7.78
CA GLY A 145 -0.09 -6.17 -8.52
C GLY A 145 -0.11 -7.59 -7.94
N VAL A 146 0.09 -7.73 -6.63
CA VAL A 146 0.10 -9.03 -5.93
C VAL A 146 -1.26 -9.72 -5.99
N LEU A 147 -2.35 -9.02 -5.68
CA LEU A 147 -3.70 -9.57 -5.77
C LEU A 147 -4.07 -9.96 -7.21
N GLY A 148 -3.68 -9.13 -8.19
CA GLY A 148 -3.84 -9.43 -9.60
C GLY A 148 -3.15 -10.74 -10.00
N GLN A 149 -1.96 -11.03 -9.47
CA GLN A 149 -1.26 -12.30 -9.67
C GLN A 149 -2.03 -13.47 -9.05
N THR A 150 -2.46 -13.35 -7.79
CA THR A 150 -3.21 -14.38 -7.06
C THR A 150 -4.50 -14.76 -7.79
N PHE A 151 -5.31 -13.78 -8.18
CA PHE A 151 -6.54 -14.03 -8.94
C PHE A 151 -6.26 -14.60 -10.33
N THR A 152 -5.09 -14.33 -10.91
CA THR A 152 -4.72 -14.94 -12.19
C THR A 152 -4.50 -16.45 -12.06
N PHE A 153 -3.94 -16.92 -10.94
CA PHE A 153 -3.89 -18.35 -10.64
C PHE A 153 -5.28 -18.95 -10.48
N VAL A 154 -6.19 -18.26 -9.77
CA VAL A 154 -7.58 -18.72 -9.62
C VAL A 154 -8.28 -18.86 -10.97
N ILE A 155 -8.15 -17.86 -11.86
CA ILE A 155 -8.71 -17.93 -13.22
C ILE A 155 -8.10 -19.09 -14.00
N LEU A 156 -6.79 -19.30 -13.91
CA LEU A 156 -6.13 -20.41 -14.59
C LEU A 156 -6.61 -21.77 -14.06
N SER A 157 -6.81 -21.92 -12.76
CA SER A 157 -7.37 -23.13 -12.16
C SER A 157 -8.80 -23.39 -12.67
N ILE A 158 -9.65 -22.37 -12.72
CA ILE A 158 -11.02 -22.49 -13.27
C ILE A 158 -10.96 -22.88 -14.75
N GLU A 159 -10.09 -22.26 -15.53
CA GLU A 159 -9.87 -22.56 -16.95
C GLU A 159 -9.54 -24.04 -17.16
N ARG A 160 -8.61 -24.57 -16.35
CA ARG A 160 -8.19 -25.98 -16.42
C ARG A 160 -9.30 -26.93 -16.00
N ILE A 161 -10.03 -26.61 -14.92
CA ILE A 161 -11.19 -27.40 -14.48
C ILE A 161 -12.23 -27.49 -15.60
N MET A 162 -12.59 -26.35 -16.20
CA MET A 162 -13.56 -26.30 -17.30
C MET A 162 -13.09 -27.09 -18.51
N ALA A 163 -11.82 -26.98 -18.89
CA ALA A 163 -11.24 -27.75 -19.98
C ALA A 163 -11.27 -29.28 -19.73
N THR A 164 -11.12 -29.72 -18.48
CA THR A 164 -11.20 -31.14 -18.11
C THR A 164 -12.64 -31.68 -18.15
N PHE A 165 -13.62 -30.92 -17.68
CA PHE A 165 -15.01 -31.39 -17.58
C PHE A 165 -15.82 -31.21 -18.87
N MET A 166 -15.48 -30.24 -19.72
CA MET A 166 -16.24 -29.92 -20.92
C MET A 166 -15.50 -30.33 -22.19
N ARG A 167 -15.93 -31.43 -22.82
CA ARG A 167 -15.37 -31.90 -24.11
C ARG A 167 -15.45 -30.89 -25.25
N THR A 168 -16.43 -29.99 -25.22
CA THR A 168 -16.62 -28.94 -26.25
C THR A 168 -15.89 -27.64 -25.95
N TYR A 169 -15.17 -27.56 -24.82
CA TYR A 169 -14.50 -26.32 -24.38
C TYR A 169 -13.51 -25.78 -25.40
N GLU A 170 -12.70 -26.66 -26.02
CA GLU A 170 -11.73 -26.26 -27.05
C GLU A 170 -12.41 -25.66 -28.28
N HIS A 171 -13.63 -26.10 -28.60
CA HIS A 171 -14.38 -25.66 -29.77
C HIS A 171 -15.18 -24.37 -29.53
N LEU A 172 -15.52 -24.09 -28.27
CA LEU A 172 -16.36 -22.96 -27.88
C LEU A 172 -15.62 -21.63 -27.79
N GLN A 173 -14.27 -21.64 -27.73
CA GLN A 173 -13.37 -20.45 -27.67
C GLN A 173 -14.08 -19.17 -27.17
N SER A 174 -14.70 -19.25 -25.99
CA SER A 174 -15.65 -18.22 -25.58
C SER A 174 -14.87 -16.99 -25.13
N LYS A 175 -14.63 -16.07 -26.07
CA LYS A 175 -13.96 -14.79 -25.83
C LYS A 175 -14.71 -13.99 -24.75
N ASN A 176 -16.03 -14.12 -24.70
CA ASN A 176 -16.86 -13.39 -23.73
C ASN A 176 -16.62 -13.87 -22.28
N LEU A 177 -16.38 -15.18 -22.09
CA LEU A 177 -16.10 -15.73 -20.76
C LEU A 177 -14.78 -15.19 -20.21
N ILE A 178 -13.72 -15.17 -21.03
CA ILE A 178 -12.42 -14.68 -20.55
C ILE A 178 -12.42 -13.18 -20.30
N VAL A 179 -13.10 -12.38 -21.14
CA VAL A 179 -13.25 -10.94 -20.90
C VAL A 179 -14.02 -10.70 -19.60
N SER A 180 -15.14 -11.40 -19.38
CA SER A 180 -15.92 -11.29 -18.15
C SER A 180 -15.09 -11.62 -16.90
N LEU A 181 -14.34 -12.73 -16.91
CA LEU A 181 -13.46 -13.11 -15.79
C LEU A 181 -12.37 -12.08 -15.51
N ILE A 182 -11.76 -11.50 -16.55
CA ILE A 182 -10.76 -10.44 -16.40
C ILE A 182 -11.40 -9.17 -15.84
N SER A 183 -12.56 -8.76 -16.34
CA SER A 183 -13.29 -7.59 -15.86
C SER A 183 -13.71 -7.74 -14.40
N ILE A 184 -14.27 -8.88 -14.01
CA ILE A 184 -14.66 -9.19 -12.62
C ILE A 184 -13.43 -9.15 -11.71
N LYS A 185 -12.32 -9.79 -12.12
CA LYS A 185 -11.07 -9.75 -11.35
C LYS A 185 -10.60 -8.31 -11.13
N THR A 186 -10.52 -7.52 -12.21
CA THR A 186 -10.02 -6.13 -12.11
C THR A 186 -10.92 -5.30 -11.20
N ALA A 187 -12.25 -5.45 -11.31
CA ALA A 187 -13.20 -4.77 -10.43
C ALA A 187 -13.00 -5.16 -8.95
N LEU A 188 -12.83 -6.45 -8.66
CA LEU A 188 -12.55 -6.94 -7.31
C LEU A 188 -11.22 -6.39 -6.78
N CYS A 189 -10.16 -6.40 -7.57
CA CYS A 189 -8.87 -5.82 -7.17
C CYS A 189 -9.00 -4.33 -6.84
N ILE A 190 -9.71 -3.55 -7.68
CA ILE A 190 -9.92 -2.11 -7.43
C ILE A 190 -10.72 -1.91 -6.14
N PHE A 191 -11.78 -2.70 -5.94
CA PHE A 191 -12.62 -2.61 -4.75
C PHE A 191 -11.82 -2.90 -3.47
N PHE A 192 -11.08 -4.01 -3.41
CA PHE A 192 -10.30 -4.36 -2.22
C PHE A 192 -9.18 -3.37 -1.94
N VAL A 193 -8.45 -2.93 -2.96
CA VAL A 193 -7.27 -2.09 -2.79
C VAL A 193 -7.62 -0.64 -2.52
N TYR A 194 -8.51 -0.04 -3.31
CA TYR A 194 -8.75 1.40 -3.26
C TYR A 194 -9.99 1.78 -2.46
N VAL A 195 -11.05 0.95 -2.52
CA VAL A 195 -12.31 1.27 -1.84
C VAL A 195 -12.27 0.80 -0.39
N TYR A 196 -11.96 -0.47 -0.15
CA TYR A 196 -12.00 -1.04 1.20
C TYR A 196 -10.89 -0.48 2.11
N ILE A 197 -9.66 -0.40 1.63
CA ILE A 197 -8.53 0.12 2.44
C ILE A 197 -8.56 1.66 2.52
N GLY A 198 -9.04 2.33 1.47
CA GLY A 198 -9.07 3.80 1.40
C GLY A 198 -10.28 4.46 2.08
N TYR A 199 -11.30 3.71 2.49
CA TYR A 199 -12.58 4.25 2.98
C TYR A 199 -12.43 5.19 4.18
N ASP A 200 -11.63 4.79 5.19
CA ASP A 200 -11.44 5.54 6.43
C ASP A 200 -10.08 6.28 6.48
N ALA A 201 -9.40 6.44 5.33
CA ALA A 201 -8.08 7.04 5.30
C ALA A 201 -8.14 8.58 5.38
N ASP A 202 -7.43 9.18 6.34
CA ASP A 202 -7.24 10.64 6.39
C ASP A 202 -6.07 11.08 5.49
N TRP A 203 -6.43 11.50 4.28
CA TRP A 203 -5.50 11.92 3.22
C TRP A 203 -4.66 13.15 3.54
N SER A 204 -5.01 13.90 4.60
CA SER A 204 -4.28 15.11 5.01
C SER A 204 -3.03 14.81 5.85
N ILE A 205 -2.89 13.57 6.34
CA ILE A 205 -1.82 13.17 7.25
C ILE A 205 -0.49 12.93 6.50
N LYS A 206 0.62 13.26 7.17
CA LYS A 206 1.97 12.82 6.77
C LYS A 206 2.41 11.65 7.65
N THR A 207 2.99 10.62 7.06
CA THR A 207 3.36 9.39 7.78
C THR A 207 4.84 9.05 7.66
N VAL A 208 5.37 8.42 8.72
CA VAL A 208 6.66 7.73 8.70
C VAL A 208 6.35 6.28 8.41
N GLN A 209 6.88 5.78 7.30
CA GLN A 209 6.60 4.41 6.84
C GLN A 209 7.80 3.47 6.90
N PHE A 210 8.69 3.72 7.86
CA PHE A 210 9.48 2.65 8.44
C PHE A 210 8.61 2.00 9.50
N PHE A 211 8.57 0.68 9.62
CA PHE A 211 8.05 0.07 10.83
C PHE A 211 8.96 0.57 11.95
N PRO A 212 8.56 1.55 12.79
CA PRO A 212 9.38 1.89 13.92
C PRO A 212 9.38 0.62 14.78
N GLN A 213 10.54 0.26 15.35
CA GLN A 213 10.49 -0.60 16.52
C GLN A 213 9.80 0.21 17.61
N THR A 214 8.47 0.15 17.67
CA THR A 214 7.74 0.56 18.86
C THR A 214 8.12 -0.42 19.97
N GLU A 215 8.14 0.03 21.23
CA GLU A 215 8.40 -0.86 22.38
C GLU A 215 7.44 -2.07 22.40
N GLN A 216 6.23 -1.92 21.84
CA GLN A 216 5.28 -3.02 21.59
C GLN A 216 5.75 -4.08 20.58
N ASN A 217 6.63 -3.72 19.63
CA ASN A 217 7.14 -4.61 18.59
C ASN A 217 8.46 -5.29 19.00
N LYS A 218 9.22 -4.70 19.93
CA LYS A 218 10.44 -5.31 20.49
C LYS A 218 10.16 -6.62 21.23
N SER A 219 9.02 -6.74 21.90
CA SER A 219 8.65 -7.94 22.66
C SER A 219 8.22 -9.14 21.80
N ARG A 220 7.98 -8.95 20.49
CA ARG A 220 7.56 -10.02 19.57
C ARG A 220 8.70 -10.68 18.80
N ILE A 221 9.93 -10.15 18.92
CA ILE A 221 11.12 -10.64 18.19
C ILE A 221 12.09 -11.38 19.15
N ARG A 222 11.66 -11.71 20.38
CA ARG A 222 12.37 -12.64 21.26
C ARG A 222 11.77 -14.03 21.19
#